data_AF-A0A285Z1G6-F1
#
_entry.id   AF-A0A285Z1G6-F1
#
_cell.length_a   1.000
_cell.length_b   1.000
_cell.length_c   1.000
_cell.angle_alpha   90.00
_cell.angle_beta   90.00
_cell.angle_gamma   90.00
#
_symmetry.space_group_name_H-M   'P 1'
#
loop_
_entity.id
_entity.type
_entity.pdbx_description
1 polymer ?
#
loop_
_entity_poly.entity_id
_entity_poly.type
_entity_poly.pdbx_seq_one_letter_code
_entity_poly.pdbx_strand_id
1 'polypeptide(L)'
;MQVETLEAGGEKANTANHDALPSKKADKQTRPRLASHSLDLPNHCDICNKARSTRKHQRCSQIRQQRKSLEWEAYMANVQAKKAQQGRRYAR
;
A
#
# COMPACT_ATOMS: atom_id res chain seq x y z
N MET A 1 28.47 45.93 9.82
CA MET A 1 27.29 45.06 10.00
C MET A 1 27.76 43.63 9.84
N GLN A 2 28.16 43.02 10.95
CA GLN A 2 28.45 41.60 11.07
C GLN A 2 27.13 40.94 11.51
N VAL A 3 26.66 39.93 10.79
CA VAL A 3 25.59 39.06 11.25
C VAL A 3 26.13 37.64 11.31
N GLU A 4 26.39 37.22 12.53
CA GLU A 4 26.87 35.89 12.90
C GLU A 4 25.72 34.89 12.72
N THR A 5 25.98 33.78 12.02
CA THR A 5 25.06 32.64 12.00
C THR A 5 25.60 31.61 12.99
N LEU A 6 24.88 31.46 14.11
CA LEU A 6 25.17 30.47 15.15
C LEU A 6 24.35 29.19 14.89
N GLU A 7 25.09 28.12 14.68
CA GLU A 7 24.97 26.73 15.14
C GLU A 7 23.58 26.08 15.37
N ALA A 8 23.39 24.93 14.71
CA ALA A 8 22.92 23.69 15.31
C ALA A 8 23.33 22.53 14.36
N GLY A 9 24.05 21.48 14.74
CA GLY A 9 24.03 20.78 16.01
C GLY A 9 23.26 19.45 15.84
N GLY A 10 23.98 18.41 15.41
CA GLY A 10 23.74 16.98 15.66
C GLY A 10 22.34 16.35 15.50
N GLU A 11 22.18 15.48 14.51
CA GLU A 11 21.26 14.33 14.57
C GLU A 11 21.74 13.34 13.50
N LYS A 12 22.00 12.04 13.75
CA LYS A 12 21.25 11.08 14.54
C LYS A 12 22.21 9.99 15.03
N ALA A 13 22.33 9.81 16.35
CA ALA A 13 22.60 8.51 16.91
C ALA A 13 21.38 8.15 17.76
N ASN A 14 20.57 7.19 17.30
CA ASN A 14 19.77 6.43 18.23
C ASN A 14 19.67 4.97 17.78
N THR A 15 20.67 4.26 18.26
CA THR A 15 20.70 2.89 18.75
C THR A 15 19.33 2.25 19.00
N ALA A 16 19.24 1.00 18.57
CA ALA A 16 18.28 -0.02 18.92
C ALA A 16 17.42 0.23 20.17
N ASN A 17 16.10 0.14 19.99
CA ASN A 17 15.15 -0.34 20.99
C ASN A 17 14.00 -1.03 20.26
N HIS A 18 14.20 -2.31 19.89
CA HIS A 18 13.13 -3.18 19.37
C HIS A 18 12.52 -4.08 20.45
N ASP A 19 12.92 -3.91 21.71
CA ASP A 19 12.47 -4.71 22.85
C ASP A 19 11.65 -3.88 23.84
N ALA A 20 10.39 -3.64 23.50
CA ALA A 20 9.37 -3.29 24.48
C ALA A 20 8.00 -3.74 23.95
N LEU A 21 7.58 -4.96 24.32
CA LEU A 21 6.20 -5.41 24.20
C LEU A 21 5.37 -4.88 25.38
N PRO A 22 4.32 -4.09 25.16
CA PRO A 22 3.18 -4.09 26.06
C PRO A 22 2.17 -5.16 25.64
N SER A 23 1.97 -6.09 26.57
CA SER A 23 1.01 -7.19 26.52
C SER A 23 -0.44 -6.70 26.51
N LYS A 24 -1.21 -7.27 25.57
CA LYS A 24 -2.65 -7.61 25.65
C LYS A 24 -3.60 -6.61 26.33
N LYS A 25 -4.26 -5.79 25.50
CA LYS A 25 -5.72 -5.61 25.60
C LYS A 25 -6.33 -5.87 24.23
N ALA A 26 -7.24 -6.83 24.16
CA ALA A 26 -7.97 -7.18 22.95
C ALA A 26 -8.99 -6.08 22.66
N ASP A 27 -8.52 -4.99 22.07
CA ASP A 27 -9.37 -3.99 21.46
C ASP A 27 -10.11 -4.63 20.29
N LYS A 28 -11.39 -4.29 20.15
CA LYS A 28 -12.33 -4.90 19.22
C LYS A 28 -11.70 -4.90 17.82
N GLN A 29 -11.28 -6.07 17.33
CA GLN A 29 -10.58 -6.20 16.05
C GLN A 29 -11.52 -5.77 14.91
N THR A 30 -11.46 -4.49 14.51
CA THR A 30 -12.19 -3.90 13.37
C THR A 30 -11.82 -4.57 12.06
N ARG A 31 -10.63 -5.16 11.99
CA ARG A 31 -10.17 -5.90 10.82
C ARG A 31 -10.45 -7.39 11.04
N PRO A 32 -11.20 -8.05 10.14
CA PRO A 32 -11.43 -9.49 10.24
C PRO A 32 -10.09 -10.23 10.31
N ARG A 33 -10.08 -11.34 11.05
CA ARG A 33 -8.89 -12.19 11.11
C ARG A 33 -8.53 -12.63 9.69
N LEU A 34 -7.26 -12.47 9.33
CA LEU A 34 -6.76 -12.97 8.06
C LEU A 34 -6.99 -14.48 8.01
N ALA A 35 -7.27 -15.02 6.82
CA ALA A 35 -7.57 -16.42 6.62
C ALA A 35 -6.52 -17.31 7.31
N SER A 36 -7.00 -18.26 8.13
CA SER A 36 -6.15 -19.22 8.86
C SER A 36 -5.70 -20.39 8.00
N HIS A 37 -6.18 -20.48 6.76
CA HIS A 37 -5.76 -21.48 5.79
C HIS A 37 -4.73 -20.89 4.83
N SER A 38 -3.80 -21.73 4.38
CA SER A 38 -2.90 -21.44 3.26
C SER A 38 -3.70 -20.89 2.08
N LEU A 39 -3.47 -19.64 1.67
CA LEU A 39 -3.96 -19.27 0.34
C LEU A 39 -3.21 -20.18 -0.62
N ASP A 40 -3.93 -21.07 -1.32
CA ASP A 40 -3.38 -21.92 -2.37
C ASP A 40 -2.94 -21.02 -3.52
N LEU A 41 -1.79 -20.37 -3.32
CA LEU A 41 -1.19 -19.47 -4.26
C LEU A 41 -0.39 -20.33 -5.22
N PRO A 42 -0.64 -20.24 -6.53
CA PRO A 42 0.10 -21.02 -7.50
C PRO A 42 1.60 -20.84 -7.32
N ASN A 43 2.32 -21.96 -7.30
CA ASN A 43 3.78 -22.00 -7.18
C ASN A 43 4.48 -21.30 -8.35
N HIS A 44 3.78 -21.02 -9.44
CA HIS A 44 4.27 -20.26 -10.58
C HIS A 44 3.79 -18.80 -10.56
N CYS A 45 4.57 -17.92 -11.17
CA CYS A 45 4.17 -16.56 -11.46
C CYS A 45 3.25 -16.52 -12.68
N ASP A 46 2.09 -15.90 -12.55
CA ASP A 46 1.11 -15.61 -13.61
C ASP A 46 1.67 -14.81 -14.81
N ILE A 47 2.76 -14.07 -14.62
CA ILE A 47 3.34 -13.20 -15.67
C ILE A 47 4.47 -13.91 -16.42
N CYS A 48 5.39 -14.55 -15.72
CA CYS A 48 6.58 -15.13 -16.32
C CYS A 48 6.62 -16.66 -16.27
N ASN A 49 5.61 -17.29 -15.68
CA ASN A 49 5.43 -18.73 -15.51
C ASN A 49 6.60 -19.48 -14.82
N LYS A 50 7.50 -18.73 -14.16
CA LYS A 50 8.60 -19.30 -13.36
C LYS A 50 8.15 -19.52 -11.92
N ALA A 51 8.87 -20.38 -11.20
CA ALA A 51 8.60 -20.65 -9.80
C ALA A 51 8.72 -19.37 -8.95
N ARG A 52 7.67 -19.05 -8.17
CA ARG A 52 7.54 -17.84 -7.34
C ARG A 52 8.60 -17.75 -6.24
N SER A 53 9.17 -18.88 -5.84
CA SER A 53 10.30 -18.99 -4.90
C SER A 53 11.58 -18.34 -5.42
N THR A 54 11.69 -18.07 -6.72
CA THR A 54 12.85 -17.39 -7.29
C THR A 54 12.80 -15.88 -6.97
N ARG A 55 13.93 -15.30 -6.56
CA ARG A 55 14.03 -13.87 -6.16
C ARG A 55 14.02 -12.89 -7.36
N LYS A 56 13.52 -13.29 -8.52
CA LYS A 56 13.61 -12.55 -9.80
C LYS A 56 12.32 -11.81 -10.21
N HIS A 57 11.36 -11.66 -9.30
CA HIS A 57 10.00 -11.17 -9.62
C HIS A 57 9.76 -9.67 -9.47
N GLN A 58 10.81 -8.84 -9.33
CA GLN A 58 10.63 -7.39 -9.17
C GLN A 58 9.83 -6.77 -10.33
N ARG A 59 10.22 -7.07 -11.58
CA ARG A 59 9.50 -6.61 -12.77
C ARG A 59 8.06 -7.10 -12.82
N CYS A 60 7.81 -8.37 -12.46
CA CYS A 60 6.47 -8.94 -12.45
C CYS A 60 5.59 -8.25 -11.39
N SER A 61 6.15 -7.92 -10.22
CA SER A 61 5.45 -7.16 -9.18
C SER A 61 5.04 -5.78 -9.66
N GLN A 62 5.94 -5.06 -10.33
CA GLN A 62 5.64 -3.75 -10.90
C GLN A 62 4.51 -3.82 -11.93
N ILE A 63 4.52 -4.83 -12.82
CA ILE A 63 3.45 -5.03 -13.80
C ILE A 63 2.09 -5.28 -13.11
N ARG A 64 2.04 -6.08 -12.04
CA ARG A 64 0.78 -6.28 -11.29
C ARG A 64 0.30 -4.98 -10.65
N GLN A 65 1.20 -4.21 -10.06
CA GLN A 65 0.87 -2.91 -9.48
C GLN A 65 0.31 -1.96 -10.54
N GLN A 66 0.95 -1.88 -11.71
CA GLN A 66 0.47 -1.07 -12.84
C GLN A 66 -0.91 -1.49 -13.32
N ARG A 67 -1.16 -2.79 -13.51
CA ARG A 67 -2.49 -3.30 -13.91
C ARG A 67 -3.58 -2.89 -12.92
N LYS A 68 -3.31 -3.03 -11.62
CA LYS A 68 -4.24 -2.62 -10.57
C LYS A 68 -4.48 -1.11 -10.56
N SER A 69 -3.46 -0.30 -10.84
CA SER A 69 -3.61 1.14 -11.01
C SER A 69 -4.51 1.48 -12.20
N LEU A 70 -4.30 0.84 -13.35
CA LEU A 70 -5.14 1.04 -14.54
C LEU A 70 -6.60 0.65 -14.30
N GLU A 71 -6.84 -0.49 -13.64
CA GLU A 71 -8.19 -0.91 -13.24
C GLU A 71 -8.86 0.13 -12.32
N TRP A 72 -8.10 0.69 -11.37
CA TRP A 72 -8.59 1.72 -10.47
C TRP A 72 -8.89 3.03 -11.19
N GLU A 73 -8.02 3.47 -12.10
CA GLU A 73 -8.22 4.67 -12.91
C GLU A 73 -9.48 4.55 -13.78
N ALA A 74 -9.68 3.39 -14.43
CA ALA A 74 -10.88 3.10 -15.20
C ALA A 74 -12.14 3.11 -14.32
N TYR A 75 -12.07 2.57 -13.10
CA TYR A 75 -13.17 2.61 -12.16
C TYR A 75 -13.51 4.06 -11.73
N MET A 76 -12.51 4.88 -11.43
CA MET A 76 -12.70 6.29 -11.09
C MET A 76 -13.30 7.09 -12.24
N ALA A 77 -12.86 6.87 -13.49
CA ALA A 77 -13.44 7.51 -14.67
C ALA A 77 -14.94 7.19 -14.80
N ASN A 78 -15.33 5.93 -14.57
CA ASN A 78 -16.74 5.53 -14.57
C ASN A 78 -17.55 6.17 -13.44
N VAL A 79 -16.98 6.28 -12.24
CA VAL A 79 -17.62 6.98 -11.12
C VAL A 79 -17.83 8.46 -11.45
N GLN A 80 -16.83 9.12 -12.04
CA GLN A 80 -16.96 10.53 -12.44
C GLN A 80 -18.01 10.72 -13.54
N ALA A 81 -18.04 9.83 -14.55
CA ALA A 81 -19.07 9.86 -15.58
C ALA A 81 -20.48 9.70 -14.99
N LYS A 82 -20.66 8.78 -14.03
CA LYS A 82 -21.94 8.60 -13.31
C LYS A 82 -22.32 9.84 -12.51
N LYS A 83 -21.38 10.48 -11.80
CA LYS A 83 -21.63 11.73 -11.07
C LYS A 83 -22.06 12.87 -11.99
N ALA A 84 -21.38 13.04 -13.13
CA ALA A 84 -21.71 14.07 -14.12
C ALA A 84 -23.11 13.89 -14.72
N GLN A 85 -23.55 12.63 -14.92
CA GLN A 85 -24.90 12.32 -15.40
C GLN A 85 -25.98 12.52 -14.31
N GLN A 86 -25.67 12.23 -13.04
CA GLN A 86 -26.61 12.38 -11.93
C GLN A 86 -26.93 13.85 -11.61
N GLY A 87 -26.00 14.79 -11.82
CA GLY A 87 -26.27 16.22 -11.68
C GLY A 87 -27.36 16.75 -12.62
N ARG A 88 -27.61 16.07 -13.74
CA ARG A 88 -28.69 16.40 -14.69
C ARG A 88 -30.04 15.74 -14.36
N ARG A 89 -30.08 14.79 -13.41
CA ARG A 89 -31.31 14.04 -13.08
C ARG A 89 -32.27 14.80 -12.17
N TYR A 90 -31.80 15.81 -11.44
CA TYR A 90 -32.62 16.59 -10.49
C TYR A 90 -33.00 17.99 -11.01
N ALA A 91 -32.74 18.29 -12.29
CA ALA A 91 -33.29 19.45 -12.96
C ALA A 91 -34.58 19.05 -13.71
N ARG A 92 -35.67 18.88 -12.96
CA ARG A 92 -37.03 18.73 -13.50
C ARG A 92 -37.99 19.53 -12.63
#